data_AF-A0A9E0M6Q3-F1
#
_entry.id   AF-A0A9E0M6Q3-F1
#
_cell.length_a   1.000
_cell.length_b   1.000
_cell.length_c   1.000
_cell.angle_alpha   90.00
_cell.angle_beta   90.00
_cell.angle_gamma   90.00
#
_symmetry.space_group_name_H-M   'P 1'
#
loop_
_entity.id
_entity.type
_entity.pdbx_description
1 polymer ?
#
loop_
_entity_poly.entity_id
_entity_poly.type
_entity_poly.pdbx_seq_one_letter_code
_entity_poly.pdbx_strand_id
1 'polypeptide(L)'
;MKVLKSLKRFIPMAATLAVAVSFGAHAQEKKGVTESELKYQAGASPLAGEAMYQSSNPKAPPMTKAEFDSARKIYFERCAGCHGVLRKGATGKPLT
;
A
#
# COMPACT_ATOMS: atom_id res chain seq x y z
N MET A 1 -41.79 42.23 36.13
CA MET A 1 -42.09 40.85 36.54
C MET A 1 -41.61 39.91 35.45
N LYS A 2 -40.74 38.95 35.80
CA LYS A 2 -40.56 37.62 35.16
C LYS A 2 -40.31 37.58 33.63
N VAL A 3 -39.19 37.13 33.07
CA VAL A 3 -38.02 36.43 33.60
C VAL A 3 -36.92 36.57 32.52
N LEU A 4 -35.92 37.38 32.83
CA LEU A 4 -34.58 37.37 32.25
C LEU A 4 -33.88 36.05 32.67
N LYS A 5 -34.12 34.93 31.97
CA LYS A 5 -33.51 33.62 32.31
C LYS A 5 -33.32 32.75 31.07
N SER A 6 -32.35 33.11 30.24
CA SER A 6 -31.63 32.10 29.44
C SER A 6 -30.27 32.62 28.97
N LEU A 7 -29.48 33.22 29.88
CA LEU A 7 -28.14 33.70 29.51
C LEU A 7 -27.05 33.52 30.58
N LYS A 8 -27.31 32.83 31.71
CA LYS A 8 -26.27 32.60 32.73
C LYS A 8 -26.44 31.26 33.44
N ARG A 9 -25.73 30.26 32.94
CA ARG A 9 -25.28 28.98 33.54
C ARG A 9 -24.68 28.25 32.33
N PHE A 10 -23.38 28.21 32.10
CA PHE A 10 -22.34 27.70 32.98
C PHE A 10 -21.00 28.43 32.74
N ILE A 11 -20.47 28.98 33.83
CA ILE A 11 -19.10 29.52 33.99
C ILE A 11 -18.12 28.33 34.04
N PRO A 12 -16.85 28.53 33.65
CA PRO A 12 -16.04 27.58 32.89
C PRO A 12 -15.32 26.58 33.79
N MET A 13 -15.35 25.29 33.42
CA MET A 13 -14.45 24.31 34.03
C MET A 13 -13.07 24.48 33.41
N ALA A 14 -12.24 25.20 34.15
CA ALA A 14 -10.82 25.29 33.97
C ALA A 14 -10.17 23.90 33.86
N ALA A 15 -9.08 23.88 33.09
CA ALA A 15 -7.92 23.02 33.31
C ALA A 15 -8.12 21.51 33.11
N THR A 16 -8.24 21.06 31.86
CA THR A 16 -7.70 19.77 31.47
C THR A 16 -6.52 19.95 30.52
N LEU A 17 -5.34 19.99 31.15
CA LEU A 17 -4.10 19.37 30.69
C LEU A 17 -3.60 19.73 29.28
N ALA A 18 -2.84 20.81 29.22
CA ALA A 18 -1.81 21.00 28.20
C ALA A 18 -0.68 19.96 28.39
N VAL A 19 -0.83 18.75 27.82
CA VAL A 19 0.28 17.82 27.59
C VAL A 19 0.05 17.05 26.29
N ALA A 20 0.58 17.57 25.19
CA ALA A 20 0.93 16.77 24.00
C ALA A 20 1.86 17.54 23.04
N VAL A 21 2.82 18.33 23.54
CA VAL A 21 3.95 18.80 22.71
C VAL A 21 5.07 17.76 22.82
N SER A 22 4.84 16.56 22.29
CA SER A 22 5.90 15.53 22.26
C SER A 22 5.87 14.62 21.03
N PHE A 23 5.04 14.89 20.02
CA PHE A 23 5.26 14.28 18.70
C PHE A 23 6.29 15.12 17.93
N GLY A 24 7.54 15.04 18.39
CA GLY A 24 8.70 15.38 17.59
C GLY A 24 8.69 14.53 16.31
N ALA A 25 8.93 15.19 15.19
CA ALA A 25 8.98 14.61 13.86
C ALA A 25 9.82 13.31 13.85
N HIS A 26 9.21 12.22 13.38
CA HIS A 26 9.91 10.99 13.08
C HIS A 26 10.85 11.23 11.88
N ALA A 27 12.16 11.25 12.12
CA ALA A 27 13.17 11.00 11.11
C ALA A 27 13.96 9.76 11.55
N GLN A 28 13.70 8.61 10.92
CA GLN A 28 14.52 7.43 11.08
C GLN A 28 15.91 7.74 10.51
N GLU A 29 16.92 7.85 11.39
CA GLU A 29 18.34 7.87 11.00
C GLU A 29 18.65 6.62 10.17
N LYS A 30 19.21 6.82 8.98
CA LYS A 30 19.75 5.74 8.15
C LYS A 30 21.04 5.20 8.78
N LYS A 31 20.93 4.45 9.88
CA LYS A 31 22.10 3.79 10.49
C LYS A 31 22.52 2.61 9.61
N GLY A 32 23.75 2.68 9.09
CA GLY A 32 24.49 1.48 8.61
C GLY A 32 25.02 1.50 7.18
N VAL A 33 24.78 2.53 6.36
CA VAL A 33 25.23 2.54 4.96
C VAL A 33 26.25 3.65 4.73
N THR A 34 27.43 3.29 4.25
CA THR A 34 28.47 4.28 3.89
C THR A 34 28.04 5.09 2.66
N GLU A 35 28.55 6.31 2.50
CA GLU A 35 28.27 7.12 1.31
C GLU A 35 28.67 6.40 0.01
N SER A 36 29.78 5.66 0.04
CA SER A 36 30.23 4.80 -1.06
C SER A 36 29.22 3.70 -1.39
N GLU A 37 28.63 3.07 -0.36
CA GLU A 37 27.65 1.99 -0.55
C GLU A 37 26.30 2.52 -1.05
N LEU A 38 25.88 3.70 -0.58
CA LEU A 38 24.74 4.41 -1.15
C LEU A 38 24.95 4.70 -2.63
N LYS A 39 26.10 5.28 -3.01
CA LYS A 39 26.42 5.57 -4.41
C LYS A 39 26.50 4.32 -5.27
N TYR A 40 27.00 3.21 -4.71
CA TYR A 40 27.06 1.93 -5.40
C TYR A 40 25.67 1.33 -5.65
N GLN A 41 24.74 1.45 -4.68
CA GLN A 41 23.39 0.89 -4.80
C GLN A 41 22.34 1.88 -5.37
N ALA A 42 22.71 3.14 -5.60
CA ALA A 42 21.80 4.18 -6.11
C ALA A 42 21.47 4.06 -7.60
N GLY A 43 21.87 2.99 -8.29
CA GLY A 43 21.46 2.73 -9.66
C GLY A 43 19.94 2.69 -9.78
N ALA A 44 19.38 3.50 -10.69
CA ALA A 44 17.96 3.42 -10.99
C ALA A 44 17.64 2.03 -11.55
N SER A 45 16.49 1.46 -11.14
CA SER A 45 16.02 0.20 -11.71
C SER A 45 15.86 0.35 -13.22
N PRO A 46 16.30 -0.65 -14.03
CA PRO A 46 16.02 -0.64 -15.47
C PRO A 46 14.52 -0.65 -15.78
N LEU A 47 13.68 -0.99 -14.80
CA LEU A 47 12.21 -1.00 -14.90
C LEU A 47 11.55 0.28 -14.36
N ALA A 48 12.33 1.31 -13.97
CA ALA A 48 11.79 2.50 -13.30
C ALA A 48 10.73 3.26 -14.13
N GLY A 49 10.79 3.16 -15.47
CA GLY A 49 9.81 3.77 -16.38
C GLY A 49 8.70 2.84 -16.85
N GLU A 50 8.73 1.56 -16.46
CA GLU A 50 7.79 0.57 -16.95
C GLU A 50 6.49 0.57 -16.15
N ALA A 51 5.37 0.40 -16.85
CA ALA A 51 4.08 0.23 -16.19
C ALA A 51 4.06 -1.15 -15.49
N MET A 52 3.95 -1.17 -14.17
CA MET A 52 3.94 -2.42 -13.38
C MET A 52 2.52 -2.94 -13.16
N TYR A 53 2.35 -4.28 -13.23
CA TYR A 53 1.09 -4.92 -12.84
C TYR A 53 1.00 -5.06 -11.32
N GLN A 54 -0.12 -4.64 -10.74
CA GLN A 54 -0.36 -4.76 -9.30
C GLN A 54 -1.06 -6.08 -8.99
N SER A 55 -0.30 -7.04 -8.46
CA SER A 55 -0.83 -8.31 -7.98
C SER A 55 -1.41 -8.17 -6.57
N SER A 56 -2.58 -8.78 -6.33
CA SER A 56 -3.13 -8.93 -4.98
C SER A 56 -2.49 -10.06 -4.17
N ASN A 57 -1.76 -10.97 -4.84
CA ASN A 57 -1.04 -12.04 -4.17
C ASN A 57 0.35 -11.53 -3.75
N PRO A 58 0.66 -11.46 -2.45
CA PRO A 58 1.94 -10.94 -1.96
C PRO A 58 3.14 -11.85 -2.27
N LYS A 59 2.89 -13.11 -2.66
CA LYS A 59 3.94 -14.06 -3.08
C LYS A 59 4.17 -14.04 -4.59
N ALA A 60 3.37 -13.30 -5.36
CA ALA A 60 3.57 -13.23 -6.80
C ALA A 60 4.82 -12.40 -7.11
N PRO A 61 5.69 -12.87 -8.01
CA PRO A 61 6.82 -12.07 -8.46
C PRO A 61 6.30 -10.81 -9.19
N PRO A 62 7.00 -9.67 -9.04
CA PRO A 62 6.66 -8.46 -9.78
C PRO A 62 6.84 -8.70 -11.28
N MET A 63 5.92 -8.16 -12.08
CA MET A 63 5.99 -8.18 -13.54
C MET A 63 5.47 -6.88 -14.12
N THR A 64 5.97 -6.53 -15.30
CA THR A 64 5.44 -5.41 -16.08
C THR A 64 4.02 -5.72 -16.54
N LYS A 65 3.28 -4.67 -16.88
CA LYS A 65 1.95 -4.79 -17.46
C LYS A 65 1.97 -5.52 -18.80
N ALA A 66 3.01 -5.29 -19.62
CA ALA A 66 3.17 -5.97 -20.90
C ALA A 66 3.37 -7.48 -20.72
N GLU A 67 4.21 -7.91 -19.77
CA GLU A 67 4.40 -9.31 -19.43
C GLU A 67 3.10 -9.95 -18.91
N PHE A 68 2.37 -9.26 -18.02
CA PHE A 68 1.09 -9.75 -17.51
C PHE A 68 0.06 -9.93 -18.62
N ASP A 69 -0.05 -8.97 -19.54
CA ASP A 69 -1.02 -9.05 -20.65
C ASP A 69 -0.67 -10.18 -21.63
N SER A 70 0.61 -10.39 -21.91
CA SER A 70 1.09 -11.53 -22.70
C SER A 70 0.79 -12.87 -22.02
N ALA A 71 1.14 -13.01 -20.75
CA ALA A 71 0.85 -14.22 -19.97
C ALA A 71 -0.65 -14.49 -19.85
N ARG A 72 -1.47 -13.44 -19.68
CA ARG A 72 -2.93 -13.53 -19.65
C ARG A 72 -3.49 -14.05 -20.96
N LYS A 73 -2.99 -13.55 -22.10
CA LYS A 73 -3.38 -14.06 -23.43
C LYS A 73 -3.07 -15.56 -23.56
N ILE A 74 -1.84 -15.96 -23.25
CA ILE A 74 -1.42 -17.36 -23.30
C ILE A 74 -2.30 -18.23 -22.40
N TYR A 75 -2.59 -17.77 -21.18
CA TYR A 75 -3.45 -18.49 -20.25
C TYR A 75 -4.82 -18.78 -20.85
N PHE A 76 -5.47 -17.80 -21.48
CA PHE A 76 -6.78 -18.00 -22.09
C PHE A 76 -6.74 -18.85 -23.36
N GLU A 77 -5.69 -18.73 -24.18
CA GLU A 77 -5.56 -19.48 -25.43
C GLU A 77 -5.13 -20.94 -25.22
N ARG A 78 -4.35 -21.22 -24.16
CA ARG A 78 -3.66 -22.52 -23.99
C ARG A 78 -3.95 -23.24 -22.69
N CYS A 79 -4.41 -22.55 -21.63
CA CYS A 79 -4.52 -23.15 -20.29
C CYS A 79 -5.95 -23.19 -19.74
N ALA A 80 -6.76 -22.17 -20.04
CA ALA A 80 -8.09 -22.00 -19.45
C ALA A 80 -9.06 -23.15 -19.82
N GLY A 81 -8.82 -23.87 -20.91
CA GLY A 81 -9.60 -25.05 -21.29
C GLY A 81 -9.57 -26.15 -20.22
N CYS A 82 -8.41 -26.42 -19.62
CA CYS A 82 -8.28 -27.44 -18.58
C CYS A 82 -8.40 -26.86 -17.16
N HIS A 83 -7.88 -25.65 -16.93
CA HIS A 83 -7.78 -25.08 -15.59
C HIS A 83 -8.91 -24.10 -15.23
N GLY A 84 -9.81 -23.83 -16.19
CA GLY A 84 -10.97 -22.95 -16.04
C GLY A 84 -10.59 -21.46 -16.11
N VAL A 85 -11.48 -20.62 -16.64
CA VAL A 85 -11.23 -19.17 -16.83
C VAL A 85 -10.90 -18.41 -15.54
N LEU A 86 -11.34 -18.91 -14.38
CA LEU A 86 -11.06 -18.35 -13.05
C LEU A 86 -9.94 -19.09 -12.30
N ARG A 87 -9.19 -19.99 -12.94
CA ARG A 87 -8.15 -20.83 -12.31
C ARG A 87 -8.64 -21.77 -11.20
N LYS A 88 -9.95 -21.95 -11.02
CA LYS A 88 -10.54 -22.82 -9.98
C LYS A 88 -10.49 -24.32 -10.32
N GLY A 89 -9.95 -24.68 -11.49
CA GLY A 89 -9.90 -26.06 -11.98
C GLY A 89 -11.13 -26.44 -12.80
N ALA A 90 -10.94 -27.38 -13.73
CA ALA A 90 -11.99 -28.07 -14.47
C ALA A 90 -11.57 -29.54 -14.65
N THR A 91 -11.04 -29.92 -15.81
CA THR A 91 -10.37 -31.22 -15.99
C THR A 91 -8.97 -31.22 -15.37
N GLY A 92 -8.29 -30.07 -15.38
CA GLY A 92 -7.02 -29.83 -14.71
C GLY A 92 -7.20 -29.31 -13.28
N LYS A 93 -6.19 -29.52 -12.43
CA LYS A 93 -6.14 -29.05 -11.04
C LYS A 93 -6.22 -27.51 -10.95
N PRO A 94 -6.66 -26.94 -9.82
CA PRO A 94 -6.63 -25.49 -9.58
C PRO A 94 -5.21 -24.91 -9.66
N LEU A 95 -5.08 -23.66 -10.13
CA LEU A 95 -3.81 -22.93 -10.27
C LEU A 95 -3.81 -21.62 -9.45
N THR A 96 -4.42 -21.65 -8.27
CA THR A 96 -4.59 -20.51 -7.35
C THR A 96 -3.58 -20.52 -6.23
#